data_AF-A0A9D9N770-F1
#
_entry.id   AF-A0A9D9N770-F1
#
_cell.length_a   1.000
_cell.length_b   1.000
_cell.length_c   1.000
_cell.angle_alpha   90.00
_cell.angle_beta   90.00
_cell.angle_gamma   90.00
#
_symmetry.space_group_name_H-M   'P 1'
#
loop_
_entity.id
_entity.type
_entity.pdbx_description
1 polymer ?
#
loop_
_entity_poly.entity_id
_entity_poly.type
_entity_poly.pdbx_seq_one_letter_code
_entity_poly.pdbx_strand_id
1 'polypeptide(L)'
;MWIHEIILGFLGICAGFTVAGGFIALITLLGVIPRLSGETKTAKKTLLYENFLILGFILGNITSLYSIRIPFGTFFLILFALFSGIFVGCMAVALAEIINTFPIFFRRISLRKGAPFIVISLAIGKGLGALIQLYLGGQ
;
A
#
# COMPACT_ATOMS: atom_id res chain seq x y z
N MET A 1 2.74 34.50 -5.75
CA MET A 1 2.66 33.78 -4.46
C MET A 1 1.42 32.91 -4.39
N TRP A 2 0.20 33.45 -4.54
CA TRP A 2 -1.06 32.67 -4.52
C TRP A 2 -1.17 31.53 -5.55
N ILE A 3 -0.70 31.74 -6.78
CA ILE A 3 -0.78 30.72 -7.85
C ILE A 3 0.03 29.46 -7.52
N HIS A 4 1.19 29.60 -6.88
CA HIS A 4 1.99 28.45 -6.47
C HIS A 4 1.29 27.64 -5.38
N GLU A 5 0.69 28.30 -4.39
CA GLU A 5 -0.07 27.63 -3.32
C GLU A 5 -1.29 26.89 -3.87
N ILE A 6 -2.00 27.48 -4.84
CA ILE A 6 -3.15 26.84 -5.49
C ILE A 6 -2.71 25.61 -6.29
N ILE A 7 -1.60 25.70 -7.03
CA ILE A 7 -1.04 24.57 -7.80
C ILE A 7 -0.56 23.46 -6.86
N LEU A 8 0.14 23.81 -5.77
CA LEU A 8 0.61 22.86 -4.77
C LEU A 8 -0.56 22.18 -4.05
N GLY A 9 -1.60 22.94 -3.70
CA GLY A 9 -2.83 22.41 -3.11
C GLY A 9 -3.55 21.44 -4.05
N PHE A 10 -3.70 21.79 -5.33
CA PHE A 10 -4.29 20.91 -6.33
C PHE A 10 -3.47 19.63 -6.54
N LEU A 11 -2.15 19.77 -6.67
CA LEU A 11 -1.24 18.63 -6.82
C LEU A 11 -1.32 17.70 -5.59
N GLY A 12 -1.38 18.28 -4.39
CA GLY A 12 -1.55 17.54 -3.14
C GLY A 12 -2.84 16.72 -3.09
N ILE A 13 -3.95 17.31 -3.55
CA ILE A 13 -5.24 16.61 -3.63
C ILE A 13 -5.18 15.47 -4.64
N CYS A 14 -4.64 15.70 -5.84
CA CYS A 14 -4.49 14.67 -6.88
C CYS A 14 -3.58 13.52 -6.42
N ALA A 15 -2.46 13.85 -5.77
CA ALA A 15 -1.56 12.86 -5.20
C ALA A 15 -2.26 12.05 -4.09
N GLY A 16 -3.00 12.72 -3.20
CA GLY A 16 -3.78 12.09 -2.13
C GLY A 16 -4.82 11.10 -2.67
N PHE A 17 -5.60 11.49 -3.67
CA PHE A 17 -6.56 10.58 -4.32
C PHE A 17 -5.88 9.37 -4.97
N THR A 18 -4.74 9.58 -5.63
CA THR A 18 -3.99 8.51 -6.29
C THR A 18 -3.46 7.49 -5.28
N VAL A 19 -2.89 7.97 -4.17
CA VAL A 19 -2.38 7.11 -3.09
C VAL A 19 -3.51 6.36 -2.39
N ALA A 20 -4.62 7.03 -2.07
CA ALA A 20 -5.77 6.40 -1.44
C ALA A 20 -6.40 5.31 -2.33
N GLY A 21 -6.62 5.62 -3.62
CA GLY A 21 -7.12 4.66 -4.60
C GLY A 21 -6.19 3.47 -4.78
N GLY A 22 -4.88 3.72 -4.86
CA GLY A 22 -3.86 2.66 -4.96
C GLY A 22 -3.84 1.74 -3.74
N PHE A 23 -3.99 2.28 -2.53
CA PHE A 23 -3.97 1.50 -1.30
C PHE A 23 -5.23 0.61 -1.16
N ILE A 24 -6.41 1.16 -1.44
CA ILE A 24 -7.67 0.40 -1.43
C ILE A 24 -7.61 -0.71 -2.49
N ALA A 25 -7.19 -0.38 -3.72
CA ALA A 25 -7.03 -1.37 -4.79
C ALA A 25 -6.04 -2.48 -4.40
N LEU A 26 -4.92 -2.14 -3.76
CA LEU A 26 -3.92 -3.10 -3.30
C LEU A 26 -4.49 -4.06 -2.24
N ILE A 27 -5.23 -3.55 -1.25
CA ILE A 27 -5.81 -4.39 -0.19
C ILE A 27 -6.91 -5.31 -0.74
N THR A 28 -7.76 -4.79 -1.62
CA THR A 28 -8.81 -5.58 -2.27
C THR A 28 -8.18 -6.64 -3.19
N LEU A 29 -7.12 -6.30 -3.93
CA LEU A 29 -6.39 -7.23 -4.79
C LEU A 29 -5.74 -8.35 -3.98
N LEU A 30 -5.04 -8.01 -2.88
CA LEU A 30 -4.45 -8.97 -1.93
C LEU A 30 -5.50 -9.87 -1.28
N GLY A 31 -6.76 -9.47 -1.29
CA GLY A 31 -7.85 -10.26 -0.75
C GLY A 31 -7.79 -10.40 0.77
N VAL A 32 -7.10 -9.48 1.46
CA VAL A 32 -6.98 -9.50 2.93
C VAL A 32 -8.36 -9.34 3.58
N ILE A 33 -9.13 -8.35 3.14
CA ILE A 33 -10.48 -8.09 3.66
C ILE A 33 -11.44 -9.26 3.38
N PRO A 34 -11.58 -9.77 2.14
CA PRO A 34 -12.49 -10.88 1.88
C PRO A 34 -12.08 -12.16 2.63
N ARG A 35 -10.78 -12.47 2.78
CA ARG A 35 -10.33 -13.61 3.63
C ARG A 35 -10.73 -13.45 5.08
N LEU A 36 -10.46 -12.29 5.67
CA LEU A 36 -10.82 -12.03 7.06
C LEU A 36 -12.35 -12.12 7.26
N SER A 37 -13.13 -11.60 6.32
CA SER A 37 -14.60 -11.69 6.37
C SER A 37 -15.14 -13.11 6.17
N GLY A 38 -14.41 -13.94 5.42
CA GLY A 38 -14.74 -15.35 5.16
C GLY A 38 -14.50 -16.21 6.40
N GLU A 39 -13.35 -16.06 7.04
CA GLU A 39 -12.99 -16.78 8.28
C GLU A 39 -13.92 -16.41 9.45
N THR A 40 -14.29 -15.14 9.60
CA THR A 40 -15.23 -14.68 10.64
C THR A 40 -16.69 -14.97 10.31
N LYS A 41 -16.98 -15.64 9.18
CA LYS A 41 -18.34 -15.93 8.68
C LYS A 41 -19.22 -14.68 8.58
N THR A 42 -18.61 -13.52 8.36
CA THR A 42 -19.26 -12.21 8.37
C THR A 42 -19.08 -11.49 7.03
N ALA A 43 -19.27 -12.22 5.93
CA ALA A 43 -19.17 -11.69 4.56
C ALA A 43 -20.20 -10.57 4.26
N LYS A 44 -21.31 -10.50 5.01
CA LYS A 44 -22.29 -9.39 4.87
C LYS A 44 -21.78 -8.05 5.43
N LYS A 45 -20.71 -8.03 6.24
CA LYS A 45 -20.18 -6.80 6.86
C LYS A 45 -18.79 -6.39 6.33
N THR A 46 -18.45 -6.74 5.10
CA THR A 46 -17.18 -6.36 4.45
C THR A 46 -16.92 -4.85 4.49
N LEU A 47 -17.95 -4.02 4.24
CA LEU A 47 -17.86 -2.55 4.34
C LEU A 47 -17.43 -2.06 5.72
N LEU A 48 -17.76 -2.80 6.78
CA LEU A 48 -17.41 -2.42 8.14
C LEU A 48 -15.91 -2.63 8.41
N TYR A 49 -15.32 -3.69 7.83
CA TYR A 49 -13.87 -3.90 7.84
C TYR A 49 -13.12 -2.83 7.04
N GLU A 50 -13.64 -2.45 5.87
CA GLU A 50 -13.07 -1.35 5.07
C GLU A 50 -13.11 -0.03 5.82
N ASN A 51 -14.24 0.31 6.46
CA ASN A 51 -14.36 1.53 7.25
C ASN A 51 -13.38 1.57 8.42
N PHE A 52 -13.17 0.46 9.13
CA PHE A 52 -12.16 0.41 10.19
C PHE A 52 -10.74 0.56 9.66
N LEU A 53 -10.45 0.01 8.48
CA LEU A 53 -9.16 0.18 7.83
C LEU A 53 -8.92 1.64 7.42
N ILE A 54 -9.94 2.30 6.84
CA ILE A 54 -9.90 3.71 6.48
C ILE A 54 -9.71 4.58 7.74
N LEU A 55 -10.44 4.30 8.82
CA LEU A 55 -10.28 5.01 10.10
C LEU A 55 -8.87 4.85 10.67
N GLY A 56 -8.30 3.64 10.62
CA GLY A 56 -6.92 3.39 11.01
C GLY A 56 -5.91 4.18 10.18
N PHE A 57 -6.14 4.30 8.87
CA PHE A 57 -5.30 5.07 7.96
C PHE A 57 -5.38 6.58 8.24
N ILE A 58 -6.58 7.12 8.48
CA ILE A 58 -6.78 8.52 8.86
C ILE A 58 -6.06 8.82 10.18
N LEU A 59 -6.25 7.99 11.20
CA LEU A 59 -5.59 8.13 12.49
C LEU A 59 -4.05 8.05 12.35
N GLY A 60 -3.55 7.08 11.59
CA GLY A 60 -2.11 6.92 11.33
C GLY A 60 -1.49 8.09 10.57
N ASN A 61 -2.22 8.69 9.61
CA ASN A 61 -1.74 9.88 8.91
C ASN A 61 -1.71 11.10 9.84
N ILE A 62 -2.73 11.30 10.67
CA ILE A 62 -2.77 12.41 11.64
C ILE A 62 -1.63 12.29 12.64
N THR A 63 -1.38 11.10 13.20
CA THR A 63 -0.30 10.90 14.18
C THR A 63 1.08 11.09 13.55
N SER A 64 1.26 10.64 12.30
CA SER A 64 2.50 10.83 11.53
C SER A 64 2.74 12.30 11.20
N LEU A 65 1.72 13.00 10.66
CA LEU A 65 1.85 14.39 10.18
C LEU A 65 2.13 15.37 11.32
N TYR A 66 1.43 15.23 12.44
CA TYR A 66 1.58 16.14 13.58
C TYR A 66 2.69 15.71 14.54
N SER A 67 3.41 14.61 14.26
CA SER A 67 4.45 14.05 15.15
C SER A 67 3.98 14.00 16.61
N ILE A 68 2.73 13.61 16.82
CA ILE A 68 2.11 13.61 18.13
C ILE A 68 2.85 12.58 18.97
N ARG A 69 3.61 13.05 19.96
CA ARG A 69 4.19 12.20 20.99
C ARG A 69 3.06 11.71 21.85
N ILE A 70 2.50 10.56 21.52
CA ILE A 70 1.46 9.95 22.33
C ILE A 70 2.16 9.26 23.51
N PRO A 71 1.98 9.73 24.76
CA PRO A 71 2.59 9.14 25.94
C PRO A 71 1.78 7.91 26.38
N PHE A 72 1.49 7.01 25.45
CA PHE A 72 0.93 5.73 25.80
C PHE A 72 2.05 4.87 26.39
N GLY A 73 1.86 4.39 27.62
CA GLY A 73 2.84 3.57 28.32
C GLY A 73 3.23 2.30 27.55
N THR A 74 4.29 1.63 28.01
CA THR A 74 4.91 0.46 27.36
C THR A 74 3.91 -0.63 26.92
N PHE A 75 2.84 -0.84 27.68
CA PHE A 75 1.79 -1.80 27.34
C PHE A 75 1.12 -1.53 25.99
N PHE A 76 0.79 -0.27 25.69
CA PHE A 76 0.12 0.09 24.43
C PHE A 76 1.07 -0.02 23.24
N LEU A 77 2.36 0.28 23.44
CA LEU A 77 3.40 0.07 22.41
C LEU A 77 3.53 -1.40 22.05
N ILE A 78 3.55 -2.30 23.05
CA ILE A 78 3.60 -3.74 22.83
C ILE A 78 2.35 -4.20 22.06
N LEU A 79 1.17 -3.72 22.46
CA LEU A 79 -0.08 -4.08 21.81
C LEU A 79 -0.12 -3.58 20.35
N PHE A 80 0.30 -2.33 20.11
CA PHE A 80 0.40 -1.76 18.77
C PHE A 80 1.41 -2.52 17.90
N ALA A 81 2.58 -2.86 18.45
CA ALA A 81 3.59 -3.65 17.75
C ALA A 81 3.07 -5.05 17.38
N LEU A 82 2.31 -5.70 18.28
CA LEU A 82 1.69 -7.00 18.01
C LEU A 82 0.68 -6.91 16.86
N PHE A 83 -0.25 -5.93 16.92
CA PHE A 83 -1.24 -5.74 15.87
C PHE A 83 -0.60 -5.37 14.53
N SER A 84 0.41 -4.51 14.53
CA SER A 84 1.19 -4.18 13.34
C SER A 84 1.89 -5.42 12.77
N GLY A 85 2.45 -6.28 13.63
CA GLY A 85 3.10 -7.52 13.21
C GLY A 85 2.12 -8.50 12.56
N ILE A 86 0.94 -8.70 13.16
CA ILE A 86 -0.12 -9.55 12.60
C ILE A 86 -0.56 -9.01 11.24
N PHE A 87 -0.78 -7.70 11.13
CA PHE A 87 -1.17 -7.06 9.87
C PHE A 87 -0.13 -7.27 8.76
N VAL A 88 1.15 -7.00 9.05
CA VAL A 88 2.25 -7.21 8.08
C VAL A 88 2.39 -8.69 7.72
N GLY A 89 2.20 -9.60 8.67
CA GLY A 89 2.19 -11.05 8.42
C GLY A 89 1.08 -11.47 7.46
N CYS A 90 -0.15 -11.00 7.66
CA CYS A 90 -1.26 -11.24 6.74
C CYS A 90 -0.99 -10.68 5.35
N MET A 91 -0.42 -9.47 5.26
CA MET A 91 -0.05 -8.85 3.97
C MET A 91 1.02 -9.68 3.25
N ALA A 92 2.02 -10.20 3.97
CA ALA A 92 3.07 -11.02 3.38
C ALA A 92 2.53 -12.35 2.82
N VAL A 93 1.66 -13.04 3.57
CA VAL A 93 1.02 -14.29 3.10
C VAL A 93 0.14 -14.02 1.88
N ALA A 94 -0.68 -12.97 1.93
CA ALA A 94 -1.53 -12.58 0.81
C ALA A 94 -0.71 -12.26 -0.46
N LEU A 95 0.42 -11.55 -0.29
CA LEU A 95 1.32 -11.23 -1.40
C LEU A 95 1.96 -12.50 -1.98
N ALA A 96 2.39 -13.44 -1.14
CA ALA A 96 2.96 -14.71 -1.58
C ALA A 96 1.97 -15.52 -2.45
N GLU A 97 0.69 -15.53 -2.08
CA GLU A 97 -0.33 -16.24 -2.84
C GLU A 97 -0.60 -15.60 -4.21
N ILE A 98 -0.57 -14.26 -4.27
CA ILE A 98 -0.71 -13.54 -5.54
C ILE A 98 0.51 -13.72 -6.42
N ILE A 99 1.72 -13.71 -5.86
CA ILE A 99 2.96 -13.99 -6.60
C ILE A 99 2.90 -15.37 -7.25
N ASN A 100 2.34 -16.38 -6.57
CA ASN A 100 2.17 -17.70 -7.17
C ASN A 100 1.12 -17.73 -8.30
N THR A 101 0.15 -16.80 -8.26
CA THR A 101 -0.91 -16.67 -9.27
C THR A 101 -0.45 -15.88 -10.50
N PHE A 102 0.50 -14.96 -10.35
CA PHE A 102 1.03 -14.13 -11.45
C PHE A 102 1.53 -14.95 -12.67
N PRO A 103 2.35 -16.00 -12.52
CA PRO A 103 2.79 -16.84 -13.63
C PRO A 103 1.64 -17.46 -14.43
N ILE A 104 0.55 -17.84 -13.74
CA ILE A 104 -0.65 -18.41 -14.35
C ILE A 104 -1.35 -17.35 -15.21
N PHE A 105 -1.46 -16.11 -14.69
CA PHE A 105 -1.99 -14.97 -15.42
C PHE A 105 -1.18 -14.66 -16.69
N PHE A 106 0.16 -14.63 -16.59
CA PHE A 106 1.04 -14.44 -17.75
C PHE A 106 0.88 -15.54 -18.80
N ARG A 107 0.67 -16.79 -18.37
CA ARG A 107 0.40 -17.92 -19.27
C ARG A 107 -0.95 -17.78 -19.99
N ARG A 108 -1.99 -17.26 -19.31
CA ARG A 108 -3.35 -17.07 -19.86
C ARG A 108 -3.43 -15.94 -20.89
N ILE A 109 -2.63 -14.88 -20.74
CA ILE A 109 -2.57 -13.76 -21.70
C ILE A 109 -1.68 -14.11 -22.92
N SER A 110 -1.22 -15.36 -23.07
CA SER A 110 -0.28 -15.79 -24.11
C SER A 110 1.00 -14.93 -24.20
N LEU A 111 1.39 -14.31 -23.08
CA LEU A 111 2.58 -13.46 -22.94
C LEU A 111 3.89 -14.29 -22.84
N ARG A 112 3.92 -15.49 -23.46
CA ARG A 112 5.03 -16.45 -23.38
C ARG A 112 6.38 -15.88 -23.85
N LYS A 113 6.38 -14.87 -24.73
CA LYS A 113 7.60 -14.19 -25.21
C LYS A 113 7.85 -12.80 -24.60
N GLY A 114 6.84 -12.16 -24.00
CA GLY A 114 6.93 -10.77 -23.53
C GLY A 114 7.23 -10.60 -22.04
N ALA A 115 7.05 -11.63 -21.21
CA ALA A 115 7.40 -11.58 -19.78
C ALA A 115 8.86 -11.12 -19.50
N PRO A 116 9.90 -11.61 -20.21
CA PRO A 116 11.27 -11.11 -20.01
C PRO A 116 11.42 -9.64 -20.40
N PHE A 117 10.71 -9.15 -21.42
CA PHE A 117 10.72 -7.72 -21.78
C PHE A 117 10.14 -6.83 -20.68
N ILE A 118 9.08 -7.28 -19.98
CA ILE A 118 8.49 -6.55 -18.85
C ILE A 118 9.50 -6.45 -17.70
N VAL A 119 10.18 -7.56 -17.37
CA VAL A 119 11.18 -7.58 -16.30
C VAL A 119 12.37 -6.69 -16.63
N ILE A 120 12.87 -6.75 -17.87
CA ILE A 120 13.97 -5.89 -18.34
C ILE A 120 13.56 -4.40 -18.31
N SER A 121 12.35 -4.08 -18.76
CA SER A 121 11.83 -2.70 -18.69
C SER A 121 11.73 -2.20 -17.25
N LEU A 122 11.29 -3.05 -16.32
CA LEU A 122 11.24 -2.70 -14.89
C LEU A 122 12.65 -2.51 -14.30
N ALA A 123 13.59 -3.37 -14.66
CA ALA A 123 14.98 -3.30 -14.21
C ALA A 123 15.66 -2.02 -14.70
N ILE A 124 15.46 -1.67 -15.98
CA ILE A 124 15.96 -0.41 -16.56
C ILE A 124 15.31 0.79 -15.86
N GLY A 125 13.99 0.77 -15.65
CA GLY A 125 13.29 1.85 -14.95
C GLY A 125 13.82 2.07 -13.52
N LYS A 126 14.02 0.99 -12.75
CA LYS A 126 14.65 1.09 -11.41
C LYS A 126 16.11 1.51 -11.47
N GLY A 127 16.88 1.02 -12.44
CA GLY A 127 18.28 1.40 -12.63
C GLY A 127 18.43 2.88 -12.95
N LEU A 128 17.63 3.41 -13.88
CA LEU A 128 17.60 4.83 -14.22
C LEU A 128 17.13 5.68 -13.04
N GLY A 129 16.09 5.25 -12.33
CA GLY A 129 15.62 5.95 -11.12
C GLY A 129 16.71 6.04 -10.05
N ALA A 130 17.46 4.96 -9.84
CA ALA A 130 18.58 4.96 -8.91
C ALA A 130 19.72 5.89 -9.37
N LEU A 131 20.07 5.89 -10.67
CA LEU A 131 21.09 6.78 -11.23
C LEU A 131 20.71 8.27 -11.11
N ILE A 132 19.46 8.61 -11.41
CA ILE A 132 18.95 9.98 -11.29
C ILE A 132 18.95 10.41 -9.82
N GLN A 133 18.51 9.54 -8.90
CA GLN A 133 18.53 9.85 -7.48
C GLN A 133 19.95 10.03 -6.93
N LEU A 134 20.92 9.28 -7.45
CA LEU A 134 22.33 9.41 -7.06
C LEU A 134 22.94 10.72 -7.60
N TYR A 135 22.54 11.15 -8.79
CA TYR A 135 23.00 12.41 -9.39
C TYR A 135 22.34 13.64 -8.74
N LEU A 136 21.06 13.56 -8.36
CA LEU A 136 20.29 14.67 -7.79
C LEU A 136 20.43 14.77 -6.25
N GLY A 137 20.62 13.65 -5.55
CA GLY A 137 20.78 13.59 -4.09
C GLY A 137 22.21 13.69 -3.58
N GLY A 138 23.17 13.92 -4.49
CA GLY A 138 24.58 14.19 -4.18
C GLY A 138 24.94 15.68 -4.02
N GLN A 139 23.94 16.58 -4.01
CA GLN A 139 24.06 17.98 -3.58
C GLN A 139 23.33 18.18 -2.25
#